data_AF-I4K7T5-F1
#
_entry.id   AF-I4K7T5-F1
#
_cell.length_a   1.000
_cell.length_b   1.000
_cell.length_c   1.000
_cell.angle_alpha   90.00
_cell.angle_beta   90.00
_cell.angle_gamma   90.00
#
_symmetry.space_group_name_H-M   'P 1'
#
loop_
_entity.id
_entity.type
_entity.pdbx_description
1 polymer ?
#
loop_
_entity_poly.entity_id
_entity_poly.type
_entity_poly.pdbx_seq_one_letter_code
_entity_poly.pdbx_strand_id
1 'polypeptide(L)'
;MRRKEPDRHPSDLPRAPQASTPSNPSPSTNQKLQAPGTDAPEEQASTAPTTAPTTDVEPQAPGADAPRLAQLRALASRESITQMLREPNSQESAQKLAEIGSLLSKENVKSMLHGPDADEARKLITKVKERLGQSSLQMIHEQSSHIERPGLSPQEIRARTASSDPEESFSQSMQVLDELRVEESYAQQRVRQSTPLASALFEIGKEVDLGEPTPQPDNSSAEADSLKTASNSNDSRIGIGQTFTFHSIRDSNFDAPKEVMDFDHNRDKLDVTAIRKQLGNKPLKSVENFSGASGEVQIHYNPANNTSVVMISGNPGEPPFVVKVFGEVRYSNLTT
;
A
#
# COMPACT_ATOMS: atom_id res chain seq x y z
N MET A 1 59.17 2.14 46.32
CA MET A 1 59.25 1.50 44.99
C MET A 1 58.22 2.21 44.12
N ARG A 2 58.46 3.27 43.34
CA ARG A 2 59.34 3.54 42.19
C ARG A 2 59.28 2.51 41.05
N ARG A 3 58.80 3.02 39.89
CA ARG A 3 58.87 2.56 38.48
C ARG A 3 57.72 1.63 38.03
N LYS A 4 57.11 1.80 36.85
CA LYS A 4 57.40 2.68 35.69
C LYS A 4 56.17 2.75 34.78
N GLU A 5 55.80 3.96 34.39
CA GLU A 5 55.10 4.29 33.15
C GLU A 5 56.07 4.10 31.97
N PRO A 6 55.62 3.76 30.75
CA PRO A 6 56.31 4.12 29.53
C PRO A 6 55.68 5.36 28.91
N ASP A 7 56.55 6.35 28.78
CA ASP A 7 56.41 7.64 28.12
C ASP A 7 56.01 7.56 26.64
N ARG A 8 55.45 8.70 26.23
CA ARG A 8 54.99 9.16 24.91
C ARG A 8 56.13 9.17 23.86
N HIS A 9 55.88 9.29 22.55
CA HIS A 9 55.54 10.52 21.78
C HIS A 9 55.88 10.24 20.27
N PRO A 10 55.76 11.20 19.33
CA PRO A 10 54.61 11.63 18.51
C PRO A 10 54.91 11.42 16.99
N SER A 11 54.26 12.16 16.07
CA SER A 11 54.38 12.15 14.58
C SER A 11 53.36 11.21 13.91
N ASP A 12 52.44 11.61 13.04
CA ASP A 12 52.29 12.80 12.20
C ASP A 12 50.80 13.06 11.89
N LEU A 13 50.41 14.32 11.86
CA LEU A 13 49.40 14.87 10.93
C LEU A 13 50.16 15.87 10.02
N PRO A 14 49.70 16.28 8.82
CA PRO A 14 48.53 15.88 8.02
C PRO A 14 48.86 15.62 6.52
N ARG A 15 47.96 15.02 5.72
CA ARG A 15 47.98 15.23 4.24
C ARG A 15 46.65 14.95 3.54
N ALA A 16 45.95 16.02 3.16
CA ALA A 16 45.36 16.17 1.82
C ALA A 16 46.43 16.87 0.94
N PRO A 17 46.39 16.91 -0.41
CA PRO A 17 45.22 16.75 -1.30
C PRO A 17 45.48 15.94 -2.60
N GLN A 18 44.42 15.64 -3.37
CA GLN A 18 44.22 16.09 -4.76
C GLN A 18 43.38 15.14 -5.61
N ALA A 19 42.58 15.79 -6.46
CA ALA A 19 41.65 15.24 -7.42
C ALA A 19 42.33 14.49 -8.56
N SER A 20 41.60 13.55 -9.16
CA SER A 20 41.71 13.23 -10.59
C SER A 20 40.36 12.69 -11.08
N THR A 21 39.83 13.40 -12.07
CA THR A 21 38.60 13.19 -12.85
C THR A 21 38.68 11.95 -13.78
N PRO A 22 37.59 11.57 -14.46
CA PRO A 22 37.33 10.20 -14.88
C PRO A 22 38.00 9.85 -16.22
N SER A 23 38.38 8.59 -16.38
CA SER A 23 38.87 8.04 -17.64
C SER A 23 37.77 7.24 -18.32
N ASN A 24 37.14 7.86 -19.32
CA ASN A 24 36.53 7.17 -20.45
C ASN A 24 37.66 6.54 -21.30
N PRO A 25 37.43 5.41 -21.98
CA PRO A 25 37.62 5.48 -23.42
C PRO A 25 36.58 4.68 -24.21
N SER A 26 35.93 5.34 -25.16
CA SER A 26 35.72 4.80 -26.50
C SER A 26 36.73 5.47 -27.43
N PRO A 27 37.22 4.80 -28.48
CA PRO A 27 36.68 5.11 -29.80
C PRO A 27 36.60 3.93 -30.80
N SER A 28 35.56 4.00 -31.62
CA SER A 28 35.49 3.77 -33.08
C SER A 28 36.22 2.58 -33.71
N THR A 29 35.55 1.85 -34.61
CA THR A 29 35.59 2.08 -36.08
C THR A 29 34.92 0.94 -36.87
N ASN A 30 34.14 1.34 -37.87
CA ASN A 30 33.52 0.54 -38.94
C ASN A 30 34.51 -0.26 -39.81
N GLN A 31 34.12 -1.48 -40.23
CA GLN A 31 34.49 -2.14 -41.51
C GLN A 31 33.24 -2.94 -41.94
N LYS A 32 32.48 -2.61 -42.99
CA LYS A 32 32.70 -2.60 -44.46
C LYS A 32 33.19 -3.93 -45.05
N LEU A 33 32.25 -4.65 -45.67
CA LEU A 33 32.38 -5.66 -46.74
C LEU A 33 31.04 -5.59 -47.53
N GLN A 34 30.90 -4.71 -48.52
CA GLN A 34 31.24 -4.83 -49.94
C GLN A 34 30.37 -5.85 -50.72
N ALA A 35 29.55 -5.30 -51.64
CA ALA A 35 28.69 -5.99 -52.62
C ALA A 35 29.51 -6.65 -53.75
N PRO A 36 28.88 -7.50 -54.60
CA PRO A 36 28.40 -7.02 -55.92
C PRO A 36 27.09 -7.72 -56.36
N GLY A 37 26.27 -7.28 -57.31
CA GLY A 37 26.26 -6.18 -58.27
C GLY A 37 24.98 -6.25 -59.12
N THR A 38 24.76 -5.19 -59.91
CA THR A 38 24.05 -5.16 -61.22
C THR A 38 22.65 -5.75 -61.32
N ASP A 39 21.60 -4.93 -61.40
CA ASP A 39 21.10 -4.30 -62.64
C ASP A 39 19.74 -3.60 -62.37
N ALA A 40 19.53 -2.45 -63.00
CA ALA A 40 18.22 -1.83 -63.26
C ALA A 40 18.14 -1.73 -64.80
N PRO A 41 16.97 -1.72 -65.49
CA PRO A 41 16.00 -0.62 -65.34
C PRO A 41 14.53 -0.94 -65.75
N GLU A 42 13.72 0.13 -65.83
CA GLU A 42 12.40 0.31 -66.50
C GLU A 42 11.13 0.01 -65.68
N GLU A 43 10.37 1.03 -65.26
CA GLU A 43 9.28 1.72 -65.99
C GLU A 43 8.13 0.80 -66.41
N GLN A 44 6.94 0.97 -65.81
CA GLN A 44 5.69 1.31 -66.51
C GLN A 44 4.45 1.26 -65.59
N ALA A 45 3.43 1.97 -66.06
CA ALA A 45 2.32 2.55 -65.33
C ALA A 45 1.08 1.65 -65.15
N SER A 46 0.20 2.12 -64.27
CA SER A 46 -1.29 2.03 -64.30
C SER A 46 -1.96 0.69 -64.62
N THR A 47 -2.75 0.20 -63.65
CA THR A 47 -4.20 -0.04 -63.85
C THR A 47 -4.91 -0.20 -62.51
N ALA A 48 -5.91 0.66 -62.24
CA ALA A 48 -7.04 0.36 -61.38
C ALA A 48 -8.15 -0.31 -62.21
N PRO A 49 -9.04 -1.10 -61.58
CA PRO A 49 -10.48 -0.74 -61.56
C PRO A 49 -11.09 -0.95 -60.15
N THR A 50 -11.79 0.02 -59.56
CA THR A 50 -13.25 0.29 -59.64
C THR A 50 -14.11 -0.55 -58.68
N THR A 51 -14.47 0.06 -57.52
CA THR A 51 -15.76 0.07 -56.73
C THR A 51 -16.56 -1.22 -56.49
N ALA A 52 -17.21 -1.55 -55.35
CA ALA A 52 -17.54 -0.96 -54.03
C ALA A 52 -18.22 -2.12 -53.20
N PRO A 53 -18.86 -1.98 -52.00
CA PRO A 53 -18.97 -0.84 -51.08
C PRO A 53 -18.74 -1.17 -49.57
N THR A 54 -18.49 -0.11 -48.79
CA THR A 54 -18.88 0.11 -47.38
C THR A 54 -18.76 -1.01 -46.34
N THR A 55 -17.74 -0.89 -45.49
CA THR A 55 -17.97 -0.53 -44.07
C THR A 55 -16.79 0.34 -43.65
N ASP A 56 -16.92 1.63 -43.98
CA ASP A 56 -16.05 2.67 -43.43
C ASP A 56 -16.48 2.81 -41.97
N VAL A 57 -15.85 2.05 -41.08
CA VAL A 57 -15.70 2.51 -39.70
C VAL A 57 -14.58 3.53 -39.80
N GLU A 58 -14.97 4.75 -40.12
CA GLU A 58 -14.14 5.93 -39.94
C GLU A 58 -13.53 5.82 -38.53
N PRO A 59 -12.19 5.74 -38.38
CA PRO A 59 -11.60 5.87 -37.07
C PRO A 59 -11.98 7.28 -36.64
N GLN A 60 -12.93 7.41 -35.69
CA GLN A 60 -13.16 8.68 -35.02
C GLN A 60 -11.78 9.22 -34.66
N ALA A 61 -11.40 10.33 -35.28
CA ALA A 61 -10.16 10.99 -34.95
C ALA A 61 -10.16 11.15 -33.43
N PRO A 62 -9.13 10.67 -32.71
CA PRO A 62 -9.10 10.78 -31.27
C PRO A 62 -9.42 12.23 -30.90
N GLY A 63 -10.46 12.42 -30.10
CA GLY A 63 -10.84 13.74 -29.63
C GLY A 63 -9.62 14.44 -29.05
N ALA A 64 -9.58 15.77 -29.07
CA ALA A 64 -8.44 16.54 -28.58
C ALA A 64 -8.04 16.17 -27.13
N ASP A 65 -8.94 15.55 -26.37
CA ASP A 65 -8.74 15.11 -24.99
C ASP A 65 -8.29 13.64 -24.83
N ALA A 66 -8.40 12.78 -25.85
CA ALA A 66 -7.95 11.40 -25.83
C ALA A 66 -6.49 11.19 -25.36
N PRO A 67 -5.48 11.99 -25.81
CA PRO A 67 -4.12 11.87 -25.29
C PRO A 67 -4.01 12.24 -23.81
N ARG A 68 -4.79 13.22 -23.34
CA ARG A 68 -4.80 13.63 -21.92
C ARG A 68 -5.39 12.55 -21.03
N LEU A 69 -6.46 11.90 -21.47
CA LEU A 69 -7.06 10.76 -20.76
C LEU A 69 -6.11 9.56 -20.70
N ALA A 70 -5.39 9.26 -21.79
CA ALA A 70 -4.39 8.20 -21.80
C ALA A 70 -3.23 8.49 -20.83
N GLN A 71 -2.74 9.73 -20.81
CA GLN A 71 -1.68 10.18 -19.90
C GLN A 71 -2.14 10.10 -18.44
N LEU A 72 -3.34 10.59 -18.12
CA LEU A 72 -3.92 10.50 -16.76
C LEU A 72 -4.02 9.04 -16.30
N ARG A 73 -4.47 8.14 -17.17
CA ARG A 73 -4.59 6.71 -16.85
C ARG A 73 -3.25 6.07 -16.52
N ALA A 74 -2.20 6.42 -17.26
CA ALA A 74 -0.86 5.89 -17.03
C ALA A 74 -0.26 6.43 -15.72
N LEU A 75 -0.32 7.75 -15.53
CA LEU A 75 0.27 8.44 -14.38
C LEU A 75 -0.42 8.10 -13.07
N ALA A 76 -1.76 8.04 -13.06
CA ALA A 76 -2.57 7.70 -11.89
C ALA A 76 -2.88 6.19 -11.80
N SER A 77 -2.12 5.33 -12.50
CA SER A 77 -2.19 3.88 -12.31
C SER A 77 -1.76 3.50 -10.89
N ARG A 78 -2.24 2.34 -10.39
CA ARG A 78 -1.88 1.88 -9.04
C ARG A 78 -0.37 1.65 -8.96
N GLU A 79 0.18 1.06 -10.00
CA GLU A 79 1.61 0.75 -10.15
C GLU A 79 2.46 2.02 -10.17
N SER A 80 2.04 3.05 -10.91
CA SER A 80 2.73 4.34 -10.92
C SER A 80 2.71 5.00 -9.55
N ILE A 81 1.56 5.05 -8.87
CA ILE A 81 1.46 5.62 -7.51
C ILE A 81 2.29 4.80 -6.51
N THR A 82 2.29 3.47 -6.59
CA THR A 82 3.17 2.60 -5.77
C THR A 82 4.64 2.94 -5.99
N GLN A 83 5.06 3.10 -7.25
CA GLN A 83 6.45 3.46 -7.56
C GLN A 83 6.80 4.85 -7.03
N MET A 84 5.90 5.82 -7.18
CA MET A 84 6.10 7.16 -6.64
C MET A 84 6.28 7.15 -5.11
N LEU A 85 5.47 6.35 -4.40
CA LEU A 85 5.55 6.22 -2.95
C LEU A 85 6.76 5.42 -2.46
N ARG A 86 7.32 4.53 -3.29
CA ARG A 86 8.61 3.85 -3.02
C ARG A 86 9.79 4.82 -3.12
N GLU A 87 9.70 5.76 -4.06
CA GLU A 87 10.77 6.73 -4.34
C GLU A 87 10.24 8.17 -4.21
N PRO A 88 9.82 8.60 -3.01
CA PRO A 88 9.09 9.86 -2.84
C PRO A 88 9.92 11.11 -3.13
N ASN A 89 11.24 10.99 -3.06
CA ASN A 89 12.19 12.09 -3.27
C ASN A 89 12.83 12.09 -4.66
N SER A 90 12.39 11.22 -5.57
CA SER A 90 12.93 11.19 -6.93
C SER A 90 12.37 12.35 -7.76
N GLN A 91 13.17 12.84 -8.71
CA GLN A 91 12.72 13.85 -9.67
C GLN A 91 11.53 13.34 -10.50
N GLU A 92 11.52 12.05 -10.81
CA GLU A 92 10.42 11.40 -11.54
C GLU A 92 9.11 11.45 -10.76
N SER A 93 9.12 11.13 -9.46
CA SER A 93 7.93 11.22 -8.60
C SER A 93 7.41 12.65 -8.50
N ALA A 94 8.29 13.63 -8.38
CA ALA A 94 7.92 15.04 -8.35
C ALA A 94 7.26 15.50 -9.67
N GLN A 95 7.81 15.08 -10.82
CA GLN A 95 7.25 15.36 -12.14
C GLN A 95 5.87 14.73 -12.32
N LYS A 96 5.73 13.44 -11.99
CA LYS A 96 4.45 12.72 -12.07
C LYS A 96 3.38 13.36 -11.20
N LEU A 97 3.72 13.78 -9.97
CA LEU A 97 2.79 14.49 -9.08
C LEU A 97 2.28 15.80 -9.72
N ALA A 98 3.19 16.62 -10.27
CA ALA A 98 2.84 17.87 -10.92
C ALA A 98 1.96 17.65 -12.16
N GLU A 99 2.26 16.64 -12.96
CA GLU A 99 1.44 16.28 -14.13
C GLU A 99 0.05 15.79 -13.74
N ILE A 100 -0.07 14.94 -12.71
CA ILE A 100 -1.37 14.49 -12.17
C ILE A 100 -2.19 15.69 -11.70
N GLY A 101 -1.58 16.61 -10.93
CA GLY A 101 -2.25 17.82 -10.46
C GLY A 101 -2.67 18.76 -11.60
N SER A 102 -1.85 18.88 -12.64
CA SER A 102 -2.18 19.68 -13.82
C SER A 102 -3.35 19.08 -14.61
N LEU A 103 -3.35 17.76 -14.85
CA LEU A 103 -4.41 17.08 -15.59
C LEU A 103 -5.75 17.08 -14.83
N LEU A 104 -5.70 17.04 -13.50
CA LEU A 104 -6.86 17.09 -12.61
C LEU A 104 -7.24 18.51 -12.16
N SER A 105 -6.65 19.55 -12.77
CA SER A 105 -7.02 20.93 -12.48
C SER A 105 -8.48 21.21 -12.87
N LYS A 106 -9.12 22.14 -12.16
CA LYS A 106 -10.54 22.48 -12.37
C LYS A 106 -10.87 22.83 -13.83
N GLU A 107 -9.97 23.54 -14.51
CA GLU A 107 -10.13 23.93 -15.92
C GLU A 107 -10.03 22.72 -16.88
N ASN A 108 -9.08 21.82 -16.65
CA ASN A 108 -8.87 20.64 -17.50
C ASN A 108 -9.96 19.59 -17.26
N VAL A 109 -10.37 19.38 -16.00
CA VAL A 109 -11.52 18.54 -15.67
C VAL A 109 -12.78 19.08 -16.35
N LYS A 110 -13.03 20.39 -16.26
CA LYS A 110 -14.17 21.00 -16.94
C LYS A 110 -14.09 20.83 -18.46
N SER A 111 -12.94 21.04 -19.09
CA SER A 111 -12.81 20.86 -20.54
C SER A 111 -13.07 19.41 -20.97
N MET A 112 -12.48 18.44 -20.25
CA MET A 112 -12.65 17.02 -20.53
C MET A 112 -14.11 16.56 -20.36
N LEU A 113 -14.85 17.14 -19.41
CA LEU A 113 -16.27 16.82 -19.18
C LEU A 113 -17.23 17.49 -20.17
N HIS A 114 -16.76 18.43 -21.01
CA HIS A 114 -17.55 19.06 -22.08
C HIS A 114 -17.08 18.62 -23.48
N GLY A 115 -16.03 17.81 -23.57
CA GLY A 115 -15.47 17.29 -24.81
C GLY A 115 -16.27 16.12 -25.40
N PRO A 116 -15.88 15.63 -26.59
CA PRO A 116 -16.54 14.49 -27.25
C PRO A 116 -16.44 13.19 -26.43
N ASP A 117 -15.43 13.07 -25.56
CA ASP A 117 -15.16 11.90 -24.72
C ASP A 117 -15.64 12.07 -23.26
N ALA A 118 -16.60 12.97 -23.01
CA ALA A 118 -17.02 13.38 -21.66
C ALA A 118 -17.42 12.21 -20.73
N ASP A 119 -18.12 11.20 -21.25
CA ASP A 119 -18.54 10.04 -20.44
C ASP A 119 -17.35 9.19 -19.99
N GLU A 120 -16.38 8.95 -20.88
CA GLU A 120 -15.17 8.21 -20.56
C GLU A 120 -14.25 9.03 -19.63
N ALA A 121 -14.16 10.34 -19.86
CA ALA A 121 -13.48 11.26 -18.96
C ALA A 121 -14.06 11.19 -17.55
N ARG A 122 -15.40 11.26 -17.42
CA ARG A 122 -16.08 11.19 -16.13
C ARG A 122 -15.79 9.87 -15.41
N LYS A 123 -15.91 8.74 -16.11
CA LYS A 123 -15.59 7.41 -15.53
C LYS A 123 -14.13 7.32 -15.08
N LEU A 124 -13.19 7.79 -15.90
CA LEU A 124 -11.77 7.74 -15.58
C LEU A 124 -11.44 8.62 -14.37
N ILE A 125 -11.90 9.87 -14.38
CA ILE A 125 -11.66 10.83 -13.29
C ILE A 125 -12.27 10.33 -11.99
N THR A 126 -13.47 9.72 -12.00
CA THR A 126 -14.05 9.08 -10.82
C THR A 126 -13.14 7.97 -10.27
N LYS A 127 -12.66 7.06 -11.12
CA LYS A 127 -11.73 5.98 -10.70
C LYS A 127 -10.42 6.52 -10.13
N VAL A 128 -9.89 7.58 -10.75
CA VAL A 128 -8.67 8.24 -10.26
C VAL A 128 -8.94 8.89 -8.90
N LYS A 129 -10.06 9.61 -8.74
CA LYS A 129 -10.47 10.21 -7.47
C LYS A 129 -10.63 9.18 -6.36
N GLU A 130 -11.29 8.04 -6.64
CA GLU A 130 -11.40 6.93 -5.68
C GLU A 130 -10.02 6.39 -5.28
N ARG A 131 -9.11 6.25 -6.25
CA ARG A 131 -7.75 5.77 -6.01
C ARG A 131 -6.91 6.74 -5.18
N LEU A 132 -7.06 8.04 -5.43
CA LEU A 132 -6.45 9.12 -4.67
C LEU A 132 -7.20 9.39 -3.34
N GLY A 133 -8.28 8.66 -3.07
CA GLY A 133 -9.01 8.73 -1.80
C GLY A 133 -8.20 8.15 -0.63
N GLN A 134 -8.58 8.56 0.58
CA GLN A 134 -7.85 8.24 1.82
C GLN A 134 -7.57 6.74 2.00
N SER A 135 -8.61 5.89 1.92
CA SER A 135 -8.46 4.45 2.16
C SER A 135 -7.63 3.75 1.08
N SER A 136 -7.80 4.15 -0.18
CA SER A 136 -7.03 3.57 -1.29
C SER A 136 -5.56 3.97 -1.21
N LEU A 137 -5.27 5.25 -0.97
CA LEU A 137 -3.90 5.71 -0.78
C LEU A 137 -3.25 5.06 0.43
N GLN A 138 -3.96 4.87 1.54
CA GLN A 138 -3.43 4.16 2.71
C GLN A 138 -2.99 2.73 2.35
N MET A 139 -3.83 1.96 1.63
CA MET A 139 -3.44 0.61 1.17
C MET A 139 -2.23 0.63 0.24
N ILE A 140 -2.19 1.57 -0.71
CA ILE A 140 -1.06 1.69 -1.65
C ILE A 140 0.22 2.10 -0.89
N HIS A 141 0.10 2.98 0.10
CA HIS A 141 1.20 3.47 0.92
C HIS A 141 1.82 2.36 1.79
N GLU A 142 0.98 1.55 2.42
CA GLU A 142 1.41 0.36 3.18
C GLU A 142 2.13 -0.63 2.24
N GLN A 143 1.53 -0.97 1.10
CA GLN A 143 2.13 -1.86 0.12
C GLN A 143 3.46 -1.33 -0.44
N SER A 144 3.58 -0.01 -0.60
CA SER A 144 4.81 0.63 -1.10
C SER A 144 5.94 0.57 -0.08
N SER A 145 5.62 0.49 1.21
CA SER A 145 6.61 0.37 2.28
C SER A 145 7.22 -1.03 2.40
N HIS A 146 6.53 -2.05 1.90
CA HIS A 146 7.04 -3.42 1.86
C HIS A 146 7.90 -3.64 0.62
N ILE A 147 9.22 -3.69 0.85
CA ILE A 147 10.20 -4.08 -0.16
C ILE A 147 10.68 -5.46 0.26
N GLU A 148 10.59 -6.45 -0.63
CA GLU A 148 11.10 -7.78 -0.37
C GLU A 148 12.60 -7.70 -0.09
N ARG A 149 12.97 -8.03 1.16
CA ARG A 149 14.36 -8.08 1.57
C ARG A 149 14.88 -9.51 1.41
N PRO A 150 16.00 -9.72 0.69
CA PRO A 150 16.61 -11.04 0.59
C PRO A 150 16.87 -11.65 1.97
N GLY A 151 16.51 -12.91 2.15
CA GLY A 151 16.65 -13.66 3.40
C GLY A 151 15.50 -13.50 4.40
N LEU A 152 14.49 -12.67 4.11
CA LEU A 152 13.30 -12.43 4.94
C LEU A 152 11.99 -12.77 4.25
N SER A 153 12.02 -13.37 3.05
CA SER A 153 10.80 -13.93 2.48
C SER A 153 10.32 -15.14 3.30
N PRO A 154 9.01 -15.46 3.31
CA PRO A 154 8.50 -16.61 4.05
C PRO A 154 9.17 -17.95 3.70
N GLN A 155 9.60 -18.11 2.44
CA GLN A 155 10.29 -19.31 1.97
C GLN A 155 11.74 -19.37 2.49
N GLU A 156 12.46 -18.25 2.44
CA GLU A 156 13.83 -18.15 2.96
C GLU A 156 13.86 -18.28 4.48
N ILE A 157 12.89 -17.69 5.19
CA ILE A 157 12.74 -17.86 6.64
C ILE A 157 12.56 -19.33 6.98
N ARG A 158 11.65 -20.03 6.28
CA ARG A 158 11.43 -21.46 6.48
C ARG A 158 12.69 -22.28 6.22
N ALA A 159 13.42 -21.97 5.15
CA ALA A 159 14.68 -22.63 4.84
C ALA A 159 15.75 -22.35 5.90
N ARG A 160 15.82 -21.12 6.43
CA ARG A 160 16.75 -20.69 7.47
C ARG A 160 16.42 -21.20 8.86
N THR A 161 15.20 -21.64 9.15
CA THR A 161 14.84 -22.14 10.49
C THR A 161 14.62 -23.66 10.52
N ALA A 162 14.59 -24.31 9.36
CA ALA A 162 14.50 -25.77 9.21
C ALA A 162 15.87 -26.45 9.39
N SER A 163 16.45 -26.34 10.59
CA SER A 163 17.58 -27.20 11.00
C SER A 163 17.07 -28.47 11.70
N SER A 164 17.84 -29.56 11.57
CA SER A 164 17.60 -30.79 12.34
C SER A 164 18.12 -30.70 13.78
N ASP A 165 18.94 -29.68 14.08
CA ASP A 165 19.39 -29.34 15.43
C ASP A 165 18.41 -28.34 16.08
N PRO A 166 17.76 -28.70 17.21
CA PRO A 166 16.82 -27.82 17.91
C PRO A 166 17.43 -26.50 18.43
N GLU A 167 18.68 -26.50 18.90
CA GLU A 167 19.33 -25.29 19.44
C GLU A 167 19.70 -24.32 18.31
N GLU A 168 20.14 -24.85 17.17
CA GLU A 168 20.45 -24.07 15.98
C GLU A 168 19.17 -23.47 15.37
N SER A 169 18.11 -24.28 15.23
CA SER A 169 16.80 -23.84 14.74
C SER A 169 16.22 -22.72 15.60
N PHE A 170 16.32 -22.84 16.92
CA PHE A 170 15.89 -21.80 17.86
C PHE A 170 16.72 -20.52 17.70
N SER A 171 18.05 -20.63 17.61
CA SER A 171 18.94 -19.48 17.44
C SER A 171 18.69 -18.74 16.12
N GLN A 172 18.52 -19.47 15.02
CA GLN A 172 18.19 -18.90 13.71
C GLN A 172 16.80 -18.23 13.70
N SER A 173 15.84 -18.80 14.42
CA SER A 173 14.50 -18.19 14.59
C SER A 173 14.58 -16.86 15.35
N MET A 174 15.37 -16.80 16.42
CA MET A 174 15.59 -15.55 17.17
C MET A 174 16.26 -14.48 16.30
N GLN A 175 17.24 -14.86 15.49
CA GLN A 175 17.90 -13.94 14.56
C GLN A 175 16.93 -13.41 13.50
N VAL A 176 16.08 -14.26 12.92
CA VAL A 176 15.05 -13.85 11.96
C VAL A 176 14.07 -12.87 12.60
N LEU A 177 13.67 -13.10 13.87
CA LEU A 177 12.78 -12.18 14.58
C LEU A 177 13.40 -10.79 14.76
N ASP A 178 14.69 -10.71 15.09
CA ASP A 178 15.40 -9.43 15.19
C ASP A 178 15.54 -8.73 13.83
N GLU A 179 15.85 -9.49 12.76
CA GLU A 179 15.92 -8.95 11.40
C GLU A 179 14.56 -8.43 10.91
N LEU A 180 13.47 -9.13 11.20
CA LEU A 180 12.10 -8.69 10.90
C LEU A 180 11.73 -7.40 11.65
N ARG A 181 12.10 -7.30 12.94
CA ARG A 181 11.89 -6.08 13.74
C ARG A 181 12.63 -4.88 13.14
N VAL A 182 13.87 -5.09 12.71
CA VAL A 182 14.67 -4.06 12.04
C VAL A 182 14.03 -3.69 10.70
N GLU A 183 13.58 -4.66 9.91
CA GLU A 183 12.92 -4.37 8.63
C GLU A 183 11.60 -3.60 8.80
N GLU A 184 10.83 -3.90 9.84
CA GLU A 184 9.63 -3.15 10.17
C GLU A 184 9.96 -1.68 10.47
N SER A 185 11.06 -1.40 11.17
CA SER A 185 11.51 -0.02 11.42
C SER A 185 11.87 0.70 10.11
N TYR A 186 12.50 0.00 9.15
CA TYR A 186 12.80 0.56 7.84
C TYR A 186 11.52 0.78 7.01
N ALA A 187 10.54 -0.13 7.08
CA ALA A 187 9.24 0.05 6.45
C ALA A 187 8.53 1.31 7.00
N GLN A 188 8.50 1.49 8.32
CA GLN A 188 7.95 2.69 8.95
C GLN A 188 8.69 3.97 8.51
N GLN A 189 10.02 3.91 8.37
CA GLN A 189 10.79 5.03 7.85
C GLN A 189 10.40 5.37 6.41
N ARG A 190 10.24 4.36 5.55
CA ARG A 190 9.77 4.55 4.16
C ARG A 190 8.38 5.18 4.10
N VAL A 191 7.46 4.75 4.98
CA VAL A 191 6.12 5.37 5.12
C VAL A 191 6.26 6.85 5.47
N ARG A 192 7.02 7.18 6.53
CA ARG A 192 7.21 8.58 6.97
C ARG A 192 7.80 9.47 5.87
N GLN A 193 8.74 8.93 5.10
CA GLN A 193 9.37 9.66 3.99
C GLN A 193 8.41 9.91 2.82
N SER A 194 7.43 9.03 2.60
CA SER A 194 6.45 9.14 1.52
C SER A 194 5.13 9.78 1.94
N THR A 195 4.90 10.03 3.24
CA THR A 195 3.71 10.72 3.76
C THR A 195 3.44 12.06 3.07
N PRO A 196 4.42 12.97 2.85
CA PRO A 196 4.14 14.26 2.19
C PRO A 196 3.60 14.08 0.77
N LEU A 197 4.14 13.10 0.03
CA LEU A 197 3.70 12.77 -1.31
C LEU A 197 2.29 12.16 -1.31
N ALA A 198 2.01 11.24 -0.39
CA ALA A 198 0.67 10.66 -0.23
C ALA A 198 -0.37 11.74 0.12
N SER A 199 -0.02 12.69 1.00
CA SER A 199 -0.87 13.84 1.33
C SER A 199 -1.12 14.74 0.12
N ALA A 200 -0.10 15.02 -0.69
CA ALA A 200 -0.27 15.82 -1.91
C ALA A 200 -1.21 15.14 -2.92
N LEU A 201 -1.07 13.83 -3.11
CA LEU A 201 -1.96 13.03 -3.96
C LEU A 201 -3.41 13.03 -3.45
N PHE A 202 -3.60 12.94 -2.13
CA PHE A 202 -4.91 13.02 -1.50
C PHE A 202 -5.58 14.38 -1.70
N GLU A 203 -4.84 15.47 -1.51
CA GLU A 203 -5.33 16.83 -1.71
C GLU A 203 -5.77 17.06 -3.16
N ILE A 204 -4.98 16.59 -4.14
CA ILE A 204 -5.38 16.61 -5.56
C ILE A 204 -6.72 15.88 -5.75
N GLY A 205 -6.85 14.64 -5.22
CA GLY A 205 -8.09 13.87 -5.35
C GLY A 205 -9.30 14.53 -4.70
N LYS A 206 -9.11 15.22 -3.58
CA LYS A 206 -10.15 15.97 -2.86
C LYS A 206 -10.64 17.19 -3.66
N GLU A 207 -9.73 17.91 -4.32
CA GLU A 207 -10.05 19.12 -5.09
C GLU A 207 -10.76 18.83 -6.42
N VAL A 208 -10.76 17.58 -6.90
CA VAL A 208 -11.50 17.19 -8.11
C VAL A 208 -13.02 17.30 -7.89
N ASP A 209 -13.59 18.33 -8.51
CA ASP A 209 -15.03 18.55 -8.64
C ASP A 209 -15.52 18.07 -10.01
N LEU A 210 -16.47 17.14 -10.01
CA LEU A 210 -17.06 16.57 -11.22
C LEU A 210 -18.28 17.36 -11.72
N GLY A 211 -18.75 18.36 -10.96
CA GLY A 211 -20.02 19.05 -11.21
C GLY A 211 -21.24 18.12 -11.07
N GLU A 212 -22.41 18.69 -10.75
CA GLU A 212 -23.66 17.96 -10.86
C GLU A 212 -23.95 17.62 -12.34
N PRO A 213 -24.48 16.42 -12.64
CA PRO A 213 -24.89 16.09 -14.00
C PRO A 213 -26.02 17.06 -14.40
N THR A 214 -25.83 17.76 -15.52
CA THR A 214 -26.86 18.60 -16.12
C THR A 214 -28.13 17.78 -16.35
N PRO A 215 -29.31 18.20 -15.85
CA PRO A 215 -30.56 17.51 -16.12
C PRO A 215 -30.86 17.59 -17.62
N GLN A 216 -31.03 16.44 -18.28
CA GLN A 216 -31.72 16.41 -19.57
C GLN A 216 -33.17 16.86 -19.37
N PRO A 217 -33.75 17.64 -20.30
CA PRO A 217 -35.08 18.21 -20.13
C PRO A 217 -36.18 17.15 -20.32
N ASP A 218 -37.05 17.10 -19.32
CA ASP A 218 -38.47 16.75 -19.27
C ASP A 218 -39.10 15.87 -20.36
N ASN A 219 -39.76 14.80 -19.89
CA ASN A 219 -41.22 14.70 -20.04
C ASN A 219 -41.81 13.60 -19.16
N SER A 220 -42.50 14.01 -18.07
CA SER A 220 -43.89 13.65 -17.72
C SER A 220 -44.17 13.83 -16.22
N SER A 221 -44.82 14.96 -15.92
CA SER A 221 -45.76 15.23 -14.81
C SER A 221 -46.85 14.13 -14.75
N ALA A 222 -47.54 13.72 -13.68
CA ALA A 222 -47.72 14.00 -12.25
C ALA A 222 -48.30 12.67 -11.68
N GLU A 223 -48.32 12.34 -10.38
CA GLU A 223 -49.14 12.92 -9.33
C GLU A 223 -48.71 12.33 -7.97
N ALA A 224 -49.01 13.11 -6.93
CA ALA A 224 -48.68 12.90 -5.53
C ALA A 224 -49.20 11.58 -4.95
N ASP A 225 -48.47 11.00 -4.00
CA ASP A 225 -48.77 11.16 -2.57
C ASP A 225 -48.02 10.09 -1.75
N SER A 226 -47.69 10.47 -0.52
CA SER A 226 -47.32 9.61 0.60
C SER A 226 -45.89 9.04 0.69
N LEU A 227 -45.26 9.43 1.82
CA LEU A 227 -44.28 8.72 2.65
C LEU A 227 -42.85 9.26 2.69
N LYS A 228 -42.61 10.03 3.77
CA LYS A 228 -41.46 9.96 4.67
C LYS A 228 -40.07 9.86 4.03
N THR A 229 -39.36 10.98 4.17
CA THR A 229 -37.90 11.09 4.32
C THR A 229 -37.24 9.82 4.87
N ALA A 230 -36.69 9.00 3.98
CA ALA A 230 -35.61 8.09 4.30
C ALA A 230 -34.37 8.62 3.58
N SER A 231 -33.67 9.51 4.27
CA SER A 231 -32.25 9.74 4.04
C SER A 231 -31.58 8.38 4.13
N ASN A 232 -31.14 7.83 3.00
CA ASN A 232 -30.26 6.67 2.97
C ASN A 232 -28.85 7.10 3.38
N SER A 233 -28.76 7.63 4.59
CA SER A 233 -27.55 7.59 5.39
C SER A 233 -27.62 6.26 6.14
N ASN A 234 -26.94 5.24 5.64
CA ASN A 234 -26.49 4.14 6.51
C ASN A 234 -25.34 4.66 7.40
N ASP A 235 -25.62 5.76 8.12
CA ASP A 235 -24.87 6.22 9.26
C ASP A 235 -25.72 5.90 10.50
N SER A 236 -25.78 4.62 10.82
CA SER A 236 -26.37 4.10 12.04
C SER A 236 -25.29 3.50 12.95
N ARG A 237 -24.23 4.27 13.24
CA ARG A 237 -23.42 4.07 14.45
C ARG A 237 -23.84 5.06 15.53
N ILE A 238 -25.10 4.96 15.95
CA ILE A 238 -25.63 5.71 17.11
C ILE A 238 -25.04 5.12 18.39
N GLY A 239 -23.99 5.76 18.92
CA GLY A 239 -23.73 5.94 20.35
C GLY A 239 -23.41 4.75 21.27
N ILE A 240 -23.66 3.49 20.89
CA ILE A 240 -23.38 2.32 21.74
C ILE A 240 -22.14 1.57 21.23
N GLY A 241 -21.17 1.30 22.11
CA GLY A 241 -20.02 0.46 21.80
C GLY A 241 -20.44 -1.00 21.60
N GLN A 242 -19.68 -1.73 20.78
CA GLN A 242 -19.91 -3.14 20.46
C GLN A 242 -19.13 -4.05 21.43
N THR A 243 -19.74 -5.18 21.79
CA THR A 243 -19.08 -6.23 22.59
C THR A 243 -18.92 -7.48 21.74
N PHE A 244 -17.68 -7.93 21.55
CA PHE A 244 -17.34 -9.14 20.82
C PHE A 244 -17.07 -10.27 21.81
N THR A 245 -17.94 -11.28 21.86
CA THR A 245 -17.90 -12.33 22.89
C THR A 245 -17.25 -13.62 22.39
N PHE A 246 -16.36 -14.18 23.21
CA PHE A 246 -15.69 -15.46 23.00
C PHE A 246 -16.00 -16.41 24.16
N HIS A 247 -16.46 -17.61 23.82
CA HIS A 247 -17.01 -18.58 24.76
C HIS A 247 -15.98 -19.63 25.18
N SER A 248 -14.98 -19.90 24.34
CA SER A 248 -13.94 -20.90 24.61
C SER A 248 -12.57 -20.49 24.13
N ILE A 249 -11.52 -20.99 24.81
CA ILE A 249 -10.12 -20.89 24.38
C ILE A 249 -9.91 -21.43 22.94
N ARG A 250 -10.77 -22.34 22.48
CA ARG A 250 -10.69 -22.99 21.16
C ARG A 250 -11.48 -22.27 20.07
N ASP A 251 -12.23 -21.22 20.41
CA ASP A 251 -13.05 -20.48 19.44
C ASP A 251 -12.21 -19.80 18.37
N SER A 252 -10.93 -19.55 18.65
CA SER A 252 -10.01 -18.81 17.82
C SER A 252 -8.58 -19.22 18.16
N ASN A 253 -7.77 -19.57 17.16
CA ASN A 253 -6.42 -20.10 17.36
C ASN A 253 -5.44 -19.51 16.34
N PHE A 254 -4.16 -19.89 16.44
CA PHE A 254 -3.11 -19.33 15.58
C PHE A 254 -3.26 -19.70 14.09
N ASP A 255 -3.71 -20.92 13.78
CA ASP A 255 -3.87 -21.39 12.40
C ASP A 255 -5.09 -20.77 11.70
N ALA A 256 -6.12 -20.44 12.49
CA ALA A 256 -7.36 -19.81 12.02
C ALA A 256 -7.86 -18.78 13.05
N PRO A 257 -7.23 -17.60 13.12
CA PRO A 257 -7.66 -16.55 14.04
C PRO A 257 -8.96 -15.93 13.55
N LYS A 258 -9.93 -15.78 14.44
CA LYS A 258 -11.08 -14.91 14.25
C LYS A 258 -10.61 -13.47 14.14
N GLU A 259 -11.31 -12.73 13.29
CA GLU A 259 -11.03 -11.33 13.05
C GLU A 259 -12.20 -10.46 13.53
N VAL A 260 -11.88 -9.38 14.23
CA VAL A 260 -12.82 -8.33 14.64
C VAL A 260 -12.54 -7.10 13.78
N MET A 261 -13.54 -6.63 13.04
CA MET A 261 -13.42 -5.48 12.14
C MET A 261 -13.85 -4.17 12.83
N ASP A 262 -13.24 -3.05 12.42
CA ASP A 262 -13.60 -1.68 12.83
C ASP A 262 -13.66 -1.45 14.35
N PHE A 263 -12.70 -1.98 15.11
CA PHE A 263 -12.70 -1.89 16.57
C PHE A 263 -12.36 -0.48 17.08
N ASP A 264 -13.26 0.14 17.84
CA ASP A 264 -13.06 1.43 18.47
C ASP A 264 -12.69 1.27 19.95
N HIS A 265 -11.41 1.46 20.27
CA HIS A 265 -10.87 1.33 21.63
C HIS A 265 -11.57 2.20 22.68
N ASN A 266 -12.27 3.27 22.30
CA ASN A 266 -12.97 4.14 23.23
C ASN A 266 -14.31 3.58 23.69
N ARG A 267 -14.90 2.65 22.94
CA ARG A 267 -16.29 2.20 23.14
C ARG A 267 -16.45 0.69 23.13
N ASP A 268 -15.66 -0.01 22.32
CA ASP A 268 -15.82 -1.44 22.10
C ASP A 268 -15.10 -2.28 23.16
N LYS A 269 -15.62 -3.50 23.36
CA LYS A 269 -15.12 -4.48 24.33
C LYS A 269 -14.94 -5.86 23.70
N LEU A 270 -13.93 -6.59 24.17
CA LEU A 270 -13.78 -8.02 23.93
C LEU A 270 -14.19 -8.75 25.21
N ASP A 271 -15.27 -9.51 25.15
CA ASP A 271 -15.73 -10.32 26.28
C ASP A 271 -15.12 -11.73 26.22
N VAL A 272 -14.22 -11.98 27.16
CA VAL A 272 -13.51 -13.25 27.35
C VAL A 272 -13.85 -13.89 28.70
N THR A 273 -14.97 -13.50 29.31
CA THR A 273 -15.40 -13.97 30.63
C THR A 273 -15.55 -15.49 30.70
N ALA A 274 -16.08 -16.08 29.64
CA ALA A 274 -16.22 -17.54 29.55
C ALA A 274 -14.86 -18.24 29.45
N ILE A 275 -13.91 -17.67 28.72
CA ILE A 275 -12.53 -18.16 28.67
C ILE A 275 -11.89 -18.08 30.06
N ARG A 276 -12.03 -16.95 30.77
CA ARG A 276 -11.53 -16.84 32.16
C ARG A 276 -12.09 -17.93 33.06
N LYS A 277 -13.39 -18.19 32.98
CA LYS A 277 -14.06 -19.26 33.74
C LYS A 277 -13.49 -20.64 33.39
N GLN A 278 -13.24 -20.91 32.10
CA GLN A 278 -12.63 -22.15 31.62
C GLN A 278 -11.22 -22.36 32.21
N LEU A 279 -10.46 -21.28 32.41
CA LEU A 279 -9.10 -21.31 32.97
C LEU A 279 -9.08 -21.28 34.52
N GLY A 280 -10.17 -21.69 35.16
CA GLY A 280 -10.28 -21.76 36.61
C GLY A 280 -10.69 -20.47 37.30
N ASN A 281 -11.27 -19.51 36.54
CA ASN A 281 -11.87 -18.27 37.03
C ASN A 281 -10.91 -17.34 37.82
N LYS A 282 -9.60 -17.47 37.58
CA LYS A 282 -8.58 -16.57 38.10
C LYS A 282 -8.49 -15.30 37.23
N PRO A 283 -8.09 -14.14 37.78
CA PRO A 283 -7.82 -12.97 36.98
C PRO A 283 -6.81 -13.29 35.89
N LEU A 284 -7.10 -12.80 34.68
CA LEU A 284 -6.13 -12.86 33.60
C LEU A 284 -4.92 -11.97 33.95
N LYS A 285 -3.72 -12.40 33.57
CA LYS A 285 -2.48 -11.70 33.91
C LYS A 285 -1.82 -11.16 32.65
N SER A 286 -1.75 -9.84 32.49
CA SER A 286 -0.95 -9.25 31.42
C SER A 286 0.54 -9.57 31.66
N VAL A 287 1.21 -10.05 30.63
CA VAL A 287 2.65 -10.36 30.65
C VAL A 287 3.33 -9.87 29.37
N GLU A 288 4.63 -9.64 29.44
CA GLU A 288 5.42 -9.32 28.24
C GLU A 288 5.75 -10.58 27.42
N ASN A 289 6.06 -11.70 28.11
CA ASN A 289 6.37 -12.99 27.51
C ASN A 289 5.60 -14.10 28.25
N PHE A 290 5.07 -15.07 27.51
CA PHE A 290 4.40 -16.21 28.13
C PHE A 290 5.40 -17.06 28.91
N SER A 291 5.09 -17.33 30.17
CA SER A 291 5.81 -18.30 30.99
C SER A 291 5.31 -19.74 30.78
N GLY A 292 4.17 -19.89 30.11
CA GLY A 292 3.43 -21.15 29.98
C GLY A 292 2.40 -21.36 31.09
N ALA A 293 2.24 -20.39 32.00
CA ALA A 293 1.17 -20.41 33.00
C ALA A 293 -0.19 -20.10 32.36
N SER A 294 -1.23 -20.79 32.84
CA SER A 294 -2.61 -20.57 32.37
C SER A 294 -3.15 -19.19 32.74
N GLY A 295 -3.84 -18.55 31.79
CA GLY A 295 -4.49 -17.25 32.00
C GLY A 295 -3.59 -16.03 31.86
N GLU A 296 -2.37 -16.19 31.35
CA GLU A 296 -1.56 -15.07 30.88
C GLU A 296 -2.12 -14.48 29.58
N VAL A 297 -2.04 -13.15 29.45
CA VAL A 297 -2.55 -12.37 28.32
C VAL A 297 -1.44 -11.53 27.73
N GLN A 298 -1.40 -11.50 26.40
CA GLN A 298 -0.62 -10.56 25.62
C GLN A 298 -1.51 -9.79 24.67
N ILE A 299 -1.26 -8.50 24.55
CA ILE A 299 -1.93 -7.63 23.57
C ILE A 299 -0.83 -6.93 22.80
N HIS A 300 -0.74 -7.24 21.52
CA HIS A 300 0.24 -6.63 20.62
C HIS A 300 -0.52 -5.73 19.67
N TYR A 301 -0.40 -4.42 19.86
CA TYR A 301 -0.95 -3.44 18.93
C TYR A 301 0.12 -3.03 17.93
N ASN A 302 -0.17 -3.21 16.65
CA ASN A 302 0.62 -2.65 15.57
C ASN A 302 -0.08 -1.39 15.02
N PRO A 303 0.46 -0.19 15.27
CA PRO A 303 -0.10 1.05 14.74
C PRO A 303 0.05 1.18 13.21
N ALA A 304 0.92 0.40 12.55
CA ALA A 304 1.15 0.48 11.11
C ALA A 304 -0.07 0.05 10.29
N ASN A 305 -0.77 -1.00 10.73
CA ASN A 305 -1.97 -1.53 10.09
C ASN A 305 -3.22 -1.39 10.97
N ASN A 306 -3.14 -0.55 12.02
CA ASN A 306 -4.16 -0.37 13.04
C ASN A 306 -4.76 -1.71 13.49
N THR A 307 -3.91 -2.70 13.78
CA THR A 307 -4.34 -4.05 14.13
C THR A 307 -3.74 -4.48 15.46
N SER A 308 -4.56 -5.01 16.35
CA SER A 308 -4.13 -5.68 17.57
C SER A 308 -4.25 -7.19 17.43
N VAL A 309 -3.30 -7.92 18.00
CA VAL A 309 -3.41 -9.35 18.24
C VAL A 309 -3.50 -9.57 19.74
N VAL A 310 -4.61 -10.16 20.18
CA VAL A 310 -4.81 -10.54 21.58
C VAL A 310 -4.63 -12.03 21.71
N MET A 311 -3.76 -12.44 22.62
CA MET A 311 -3.48 -13.84 22.93
C MET A 311 -3.75 -14.13 24.39
N ILE A 312 -4.41 -15.27 24.67
CA ILE A 312 -4.66 -15.77 26.02
C ILE A 312 -4.14 -17.20 26.10
N SER A 313 -3.20 -17.45 27.01
CA SER A 313 -2.66 -18.79 27.25
C SER A 313 -3.72 -19.73 27.86
N GLY A 314 -3.81 -20.93 27.30
CA GLY A 314 -4.67 -22.01 27.81
C GLY A 314 -4.06 -22.72 29.01
N ASN A 315 -4.60 -23.88 29.37
CA ASN A 315 -3.93 -24.72 30.37
C ASN A 315 -2.57 -25.22 29.84
N PRO A 316 -1.63 -25.65 30.71
CA PRO A 316 -0.34 -26.14 30.26
C PRO A 316 -0.48 -27.23 29.18
N GLY A 317 0.14 -27.01 28.02
CA GLY A 317 0.07 -27.91 26.86
C GLY A 317 -1.12 -27.66 25.91
N GLU A 318 -2.04 -26.76 26.24
CA GLU A 318 -3.09 -26.31 25.33
C GLU A 318 -2.60 -25.12 24.48
N PRO A 319 -3.02 -25.03 23.19
CA PRO A 319 -2.71 -23.87 22.37
C PRO A 319 -3.40 -22.61 22.93
N PRO A 320 -2.80 -21.42 22.74
CA PRO A 320 -3.41 -20.17 23.16
C PRO A 320 -4.64 -19.84 22.31
N PHE A 321 -5.58 -19.13 22.92
CA PHE A 321 -6.59 -18.36 22.20
C PHE A 321 -5.91 -17.19 21.50
N VAL A 322 -6.24 -16.93 20.23
CA VAL A 322 -5.67 -15.82 19.45
C VAL A 322 -6.79 -15.12 18.70
N VAL A 323 -6.97 -13.81 18.86
CA VAL A 323 -7.89 -13.01 18.03
C VAL A 323 -7.14 -11.84 17.41
N LYS A 324 -7.41 -11.60 16.13
CA LYS A 324 -6.91 -10.44 15.40
C LYS A 324 -8.00 -9.37 15.35
N VAL A 325 -7.65 -8.13 15.64
CA VAL A 325 -8.60 -7.03 15.82
C VAL A 325 -8.12 -5.86 15.01
N PHE A 326 -8.91 -5.41 14.03
CA PHE A 326 -8.63 -4.21 13.24
C PHE A 326 -9.04 -2.97 14.04
N GLY A 327 -8.18 -2.64 15.01
CA GLY A 327 -8.21 -1.44 15.84
C GLY A 327 -7.21 -1.60 17.00
N GLU A 328 -6.94 -0.52 17.72
CA GLU A 328 -6.19 -0.58 18.97
C GLU A 328 -7.00 -1.33 20.04
N VAL A 329 -6.40 -2.32 20.69
CA VAL A 329 -6.97 -2.98 21.86
C VAL A 329 -6.07 -2.66 23.05
N ARG A 330 -6.67 -2.21 24.14
CA ARG A 330 -6.00 -2.05 25.43
C ARG A 330 -6.50 -3.10 26.40
N TYR A 331 -5.74 -3.34 27.46
CA TYR A 331 -6.17 -4.27 28.52
C TYR A 331 -7.53 -3.88 29.12
N SER A 332 -7.83 -2.58 29.21
CA SER A 332 -9.13 -2.05 29.68
C SER A 332 -10.30 -2.34 28.73
N ASN A 333 -10.04 -2.79 27.50
CA ASN A 333 -11.08 -3.25 26.57
C ASN A 333 -11.49 -4.70 26.80
N LEU A 334 -10.77 -5.46 27.63
CA LEU A 334 -11.14 -6.83 27.97
C LEU A 334 -12.18 -6.85 29.09
N THR A 335 -13.31 -7.51 28.84
CA THR A 335 -14.26 -7.92 29.86
C THR A 335 -13.92 -9.36 30.24
N THR A 336 -13.54 -9.58 31.50
CA THR A 336 -13.03 -10.87 31.99
C THR A 336 -13.89 -11.40 33.12
#